data_AF-A0A2H5QW59-F1
#
_entry.id   AF-A0A2H5QW59-F1
#
_cell.length_a   1.000
_cell.length_b   1.000
_cell.length_c   1.000
_cell.angle_alpha   90.00
_cell.angle_beta   90.00
_cell.angle_gamma   90.00
#
_symmetry.space_group_name_H-M   'P 1'
#
loop_
_entity.id
_entity.type
_entity.pdbx_description
1 polymer ?
#
loop_
_entity_poly.entity_id
_entity_poly.type
_entity_poly.pdbx_seq_one_letter_code
_entity_poly.pdbx_strand_id
1 'polypeptide(L)'
;MREYCPAGQKKSQCICNGYFLADSTADSRAFIQKVTCGAAVTDAPLYDEARLCPNSLKYYGFCLRNGNYTVSLYFSEIVFERNDDYSSSGKRVFDIYIQSELMRKDFNIKEVARHSNNVTIQNFTASVHDHLLEIELFWAGKGSILNPPYFHGPLISAISVTPNFEVNRPGGLSKKVIVGIVLGAVLALILFMALMWRLGWIGDRELRVTTVNLRGKSYTLKQVKVATRNFSPRNSLVCH
;
A
#
# COMPACT_ATOMS: atom_id res chain seq x y z
N MET A 1 15.90 0.78 -12.48
CA MET A 1 15.90 -0.10 -11.31
C MET A 1 14.85 -1.16 -11.56
N ARG A 2 15.21 -2.43 -11.72
CA ARG A 2 14.18 -3.47 -11.82
C ARG A 2 13.64 -3.69 -10.42
N GLU A 3 12.48 -3.11 -10.12
CA GLU A 3 11.55 -3.86 -9.27
C GLU A 3 11.48 -5.26 -9.88
N TYR A 4 11.66 -6.30 -9.07
CA TYR A 4 11.50 -7.66 -9.58
C TYR A 4 10.07 -7.92 -10.05
N CYS A 5 9.13 -7.09 -9.60
CA CYS A 5 7.80 -6.94 -10.17
C CYS A 5 7.80 -5.72 -11.10
N PRO A 6 7.66 -5.90 -12.42
CA PRO A 6 7.41 -4.79 -13.32
C PRO A 6 6.25 -3.92 -12.81
N ALA A 7 6.34 -2.61 -13.01
CA ALA A 7 5.28 -1.68 -12.63
C ALA A 7 3.93 -2.16 -13.19
N GLY A 8 2.92 -2.28 -12.32
CA GLY A 8 1.58 -2.78 -12.67
C GLY A 8 1.34 -4.28 -12.46
N GLN A 9 2.34 -5.07 -12.04
CA GLN A 9 2.13 -6.48 -11.70
C GLN A 9 1.72 -6.70 -10.23
N LYS A 10 0.87 -7.72 -10.01
CA LYS A 10 0.43 -8.15 -8.68
C LYS A 10 1.57 -8.85 -7.95
N LYS A 11 1.83 -8.44 -6.70
CA LYS A 11 2.87 -9.04 -5.84
C LYS A 11 2.40 -10.32 -5.15
N SER A 12 1.08 -10.53 -5.05
CA SER A 12 0.51 -11.76 -4.51
C SER A 12 -0.90 -12.02 -5.03
N GLN A 13 -1.33 -13.27 -4.94
CA GLN A 13 -2.68 -13.73 -5.24
C GLN A 13 -3.07 -14.87 -4.30
N CYS A 14 -4.37 -15.04 -4.10
CA CYS A 14 -4.93 -16.17 -3.37
C CYS A 14 -6.06 -16.83 -4.17
N ILE A 15 -6.29 -18.12 -3.93
CA ILE A 15 -7.34 -18.91 -4.55
C ILE A 15 -8.02 -19.75 -3.48
N CYS A 16 -9.35 -19.74 -3.47
CA CYS A 16 -10.20 -20.45 -2.54
C CYS A 16 -11.07 -21.44 -3.32
N ASN A 17 -11.06 -22.72 -2.94
CA ASN A 17 -11.85 -23.75 -3.62
C ASN A 17 -12.77 -24.51 -2.66
N GLY A 18 -13.83 -25.08 -3.24
CA GLY A 18 -14.82 -25.91 -2.55
C GLY A 18 -16.12 -25.17 -2.25
N TYR A 19 -17.06 -25.85 -1.61
CA TYR A 19 -18.30 -25.30 -1.10
C TYR A 19 -18.54 -25.81 0.33
N PHE A 20 -19.13 -24.98 1.20
CA PHE A 20 -19.51 -25.43 2.53
C PHE A 20 -20.78 -26.29 2.43
N LEU A 21 -20.90 -27.30 3.28
CA LEU A 21 -22.02 -28.25 3.30
C LEU A 21 -23.28 -27.67 3.99
N ALA A 22 -23.49 -26.35 3.91
CA ALA A 22 -24.53 -25.68 4.68
C ALA A 22 -25.94 -26.09 4.23
N ASP A 23 -26.82 -26.30 5.21
CA ASP A 23 -28.27 -26.34 5.02
C ASP A 23 -28.75 -25.03 4.36
N SER A 24 -29.79 -25.16 3.54
CA SER A 24 -30.38 -24.20 2.59
C SER A 24 -30.79 -22.82 3.13
N THR A 25 -30.51 -22.51 4.39
CA THR A 25 -30.85 -21.27 5.10
C THR A 25 -29.65 -20.36 5.42
N ALA A 26 -28.41 -20.85 5.27
CA ALA A 26 -27.23 -20.03 5.51
C ALA A 26 -26.95 -19.10 4.32
N ASP A 27 -27.22 -17.80 4.49
CA ASP A 27 -26.98 -16.79 3.46
C ASP A 27 -25.49 -16.72 3.09
N SER A 28 -25.14 -17.31 1.96
CA SER A 28 -23.81 -17.24 1.34
C SER A 28 -23.24 -15.81 1.24
N ARG A 29 -24.08 -14.76 1.29
CA ARG A 29 -23.65 -13.34 1.28
C ARG A 29 -23.14 -12.83 2.63
N ALA A 30 -23.55 -13.42 3.76
CA ALA A 30 -22.97 -13.10 5.08
C ALA A 30 -21.49 -13.49 5.18
N PHE A 31 -21.05 -14.43 4.33
CA PHE A 31 -19.71 -15.03 4.36
C PHE A 31 -18.76 -14.46 3.31
N ILE A 32 -19.22 -13.49 2.49
CA ILE A 32 -18.39 -12.68 1.60
C ILE A 32 -18.28 -11.28 2.19
N GLN A 33 -17.63 -11.12 3.35
CA GLN A 33 -17.02 -9.83 3.68
C GLN A 33 -15.58 -9.82 3.14
N LYS A 34 -15.52 -9.53 1.83
CA LYS A 34 -14.36 -9.06 1.06
C LYS A 34 -13.07 -9.87 1.19
N VAL A 35 -13.08 -11.10 0.70
CA VAL A 35 -11.85 -11.78 0.27
C VAL A 35 -11.40 -11.18 -1.08
N THR A 36 -10.88 -9.96 -1.01
CA THR A 36 -9.99 -9.45 -2.06
C THR A 36 -8.60 -9.88 -1.64
N CYS A 37 -7.97 -10.77 -2.42
CA CYS A 37 -6.55 -11.04 -2.26
C CYS A 37 -5.80 -9.70 -2.38
N GLY A 38 -5.34 -9.16 -1.25
CA GLY A 38 -4.59 -7.90 -1.20
C GLY A 38 -5.26 -6.69 -0.53
N ALA A 39 -6.17 -6.85 0.43
CA ALA A 39 -6.37 -5.78 1.41
C ALA A 39 -5.16 -5.74 2.37
N ALA A 40 -4.46 -4.60 2.43
CA ALA A 40 -3.51 -4.34 3.50
C ALA A 40 -4.32 -4.17 4.79
N VAL A 41 -4.01 -4.98 5.81
CA VAL A 41 -4.52 -4.73 7.16
C VAL A 41 -3.67 -3.59 7.73
N THR A 42 -4.06 -2.36 7.44
CA THR A 42 -3.67 -1.21 8.22
C THR A 42 -4.83 -0.93 9.18
N ASP A 43 -4.58 -1.19 10.47
CA ASP A 43 -5.37 -0.79 11.64
C ASP A 43 -6.62 -1.60 12.06
N ALA A 44 -6.77 -2.87 11.64
CA ALA A 44 -7.63 -3.82 12.37
C ALA A 44 -6.76 -4.69 13.30
N PRO A 45 -7.23 -5.11 14.49
CA PRO A 45 -6.52 -6.11 15.29
C PRO A 45 -6.30 -7.33 14.39
N LEU A 46 -5.05 -7.74 14.21
CA LEU A 46 -4.59 -8.70 13.18
C LEU A 46 -5.25 -10.11 13.28
N TYR A 47 -6.17 -10.27 14.23
CA TYR A 47 -6.62 -11.51 14.83
C TYR A 47 -8.15 -11.59 14.96
N ASP A 48 -8.87 -10.52 14.62
CA ASP A 48 -10.33 -10.48 14.61
C ASP A 48 -10.91 -10.95 13.27
N GLU A 49 -10.10 -10.91 12.20
CA GLU A 49 -10.47 -11.36 10.87
C GLU A 49 -9.60 -12.54 10.42
N ALA A 50 -10.22 -13.48 9.70
CA ALA A 50 -9.52 -14.59 9.07
C ALA A 50 -10.15 -14.96 7.74
N ARG A 51 -9.31 -15.45 6.83
CA ARG A 51 -9.74 -16.03 5.55
C ARG A 51 -10.01 -17.51 5.75
N LEU A 52 -11.20 -17.94 5.36
CA LEU A 52 -11.69 -19.31 5.49
C LEU A 52 -12.08 -19.84 4.09
N CYS A 53 -11.70 -21.08 3.80
CA CYS A 53 -12.12 -21.79 2.60
C CYS A 53 -12.67 -23.17 2.94
N PRO A 54 -13.61 -23.73 2.16
CA PRO A 54 -14.17 -25.05 2.44
C PRO A 54 -13.15 -26.17 2.29
N ASN A 55 -12.41 -26.21 1.18
CA ASN A 55 -11.55 -27.34 0.86
C ASN A 55 -10.06 -26.97 0.82
N SER A 56 -9.71 -25.91 0.08
CA SER A 56 -8.31 -25.50 -0.06
C SER A 56 -8.19 -23.99 -0.16
N LEU A 57 -7.16 -23.44 0.48
CA LEU A 57 -6.77 -22.05 0.35
C LEU A 57 -5.30 -21.98 -0.10
N LYS A 58 -5.09 -21.53 -1.35
CA LYS A 58 -3.77 -21.37 -1.94
C LYS A 58 -3.36 -19.89 -1.96
N TYR A 59 -2.09 -19.64 -1.70
CA TYR A 59 -1.45 -18.34 -1.79
C TYR A 59 -0.22 -18.41 -2.68
N TYR A 60 -0.08 -17.39 -3.50
CA TYR A 60 1.06 -17.19 -4.38
C TYR A 60 1.69 -15.84 -4.06
N GLY A 61 2.96 -15.86 -3.69
CA GLY A 61 3.83 -14.68 -3.67
C GLY A 61 4.62 -14.63 -4.97
N PHE A 62 4.52 -13.52 -5.70
CA PHE A 62 5.25 -13.31 -6.95
C PHE A 62 6.40 -12.34 -6.73
N CYS A 63 7.36 -12.35 -7.66
CA CYS A 63 8.46 -11.39 -7.70
C CYS A 63 9.39 -11.47 -6.47
N LEU A 64 9.47 -12.63 -5.82
CA LEU A 64 10.42 -12.87 -4.75
C LEU A 64 11.82 -13.10 -5.34
N ARG A 65 12.89 -12.75 -4.63
CA ARG A 65 14.24 -13.14 -5.05
C ARG A 65 14.41 -14.63 -4.75
N ASN A 66 15.18 -15.34 -5.57
CA ASN A 66 15.47 -16.73 -5.27
C ASN A 66 16.34 -16.82 -4.01
N GLY A 67 16.03 -17.75 -3.13
CA GLY A 67 16.71 -17.92 -1.86
C GLY A 67 15.80 -18.43 -0.75
N ASN A 68 16.34 -18.53 0.45
CA ASN A 68 15.60 -19.05 1.60
C ASN A 68 14.85 -17.93 2.33
N TYR A 69 13.61 -18.23 2.72
CA TYR A 69 12.72 -17.33 3.41
C TYR A 69 12.17 -18.00 4.67
N THR A 70 11.90 -17.18 5.68
CA THR A 70 11.05 -17.55 6.82
C THR A 70 9.61 -17.18 6.49
N VAL A 71 8.74 -18.18 6.44
CA VAL A 71 7.29 -18.04 6.25
C VAL A 71 6.60 -18.20 7.59
N SER A 72 5.96 -17.14 8.07
CA SER A 72 5.19 -17.12 9.32
C SER A 72 3.69 -17.10 9.00
N LEU A 73 2.99 -18.14 9.41
CA LEU A 73 1.54 -18.29 9.27
C LEU A 73 0.86 -18.02 10.61
N TYR A 74 -0.10 -17.10 10.61
CA TYR A 74 -0.80 -16.65 11.80
C TYR A 74 -2.22 -17.19 11.79
N PHE A 75 -2.59 -17.89 12.85
CA PHE A 75 -3.87 -18.57 13.00
C PHE A 75 -4.59 -18.10 14.25
N SER A 76 -5.86 -17.72 14.11
CA SER A 76 -6.78 -17.46 15.22
C SER A 76 -8.07 -18.22 14.95
N GLU A 77 -8.51 -19.10 15.85
CA GLU A 77 -9.78 -19.83 15.65
C GLU A 77 -10.95 -18.96 16.11
N ILE A 78 -11.51 -18.21 15.16
CA ILE A 78 -12.62 -17.26 15.40
C ILE A 78 -14.01 -17.87 15.21
N VAL A 79 -14.11 -19.08 14.61
CA VAL A 79 -15.41 -19.69 14.27
C VAL A 79 -15.85 -20.66 15.36
N PHE A 80 -14.93 -21.49 15.85
CA PHE A 80 -15.21 -22.45 16.91
C PHE A 80 -14.78 -21.93 18.29
N GLU A 81 -14.84 -20.63 18.54
CA GLU A 81 -14.44 -20.03 19.82
C GLU A 81 -15.25 -20.60 21.00
N ARG A 82 -14.63 -20.75 22.19
CA ARG A 82 -15.33 -21.18 23.41
C ARG A 82 -16.22 -20.05 23.92
N ASN A 83 -17.54 -20.18 23.78
CA ASN A 83 -18.40 -20.28 24.97
C ASN A 83 -19.90 -20.43 24.72
N ASP A 84 -20.44 -20.15 23.54
CA ASP A 84 -21.89 -20.07 23.44
C ASP A 84 -22.40 -21.13 22.46
N ASP A 85 -22.90 -22.23 23.03
CA ASP A 85 -23.62 -23.33 22.37
C ASP A 85 -22.83 -24.20 21.36
N TYR A 86 -22.44 -25.40 21.80
CA TYR A 86 -21.92 -26.53 20.99
C TYR A 86 -20.61 -26.30 20.20
N SER A 87 -20.10 -25.06 20.06
CA SER A 87 -18.87 -24.69 19.33
C SER A 87 -17.58 -25.23 19.97
N SER A 88 -17.60 -25.53 21.28
CA SER A 88 -16.44 -25.94 22.06
C SER A 88 -15.84 -27.28 21.61
N SER A 89 -16.66 -28.17 21.04
CA SER A 89 -16.24 -29.48 20.50
C SER A 89 -15.73 -29.41 19.06
N GLY A 90 -16.03 -28.32 18.34
CA GLY A 90 -15.61 -28.12 16.96
C GLY A 90 -14.09 -28.12 16.82
N LYS A 91 -13.53 -28.99 15.98
CA LYS A 91 -12.09 -29.01 15.66
C LYS A 91 -11.87 -28.68 14.19
N ARG A 92 -11.08 -27.66 13.92
CA ARG A 92 -10.58 -27.36 12.58
C ARG A 92 -9.23 -28.05 12.38
N VAL A 93 -9.16 -28.94 11.40
CA VAL A 93 -7.95 -29.74 11.12
C VAL A 93 -7.64 -29.66 9.63
N PHE A 94 -6.44 -29.22 9.28
CA PHE A 94 -6.00 -29.14 7.88
C PHE A 94 -4.49 -29.34 7.77
N ASP A 95 -4.03 -29.64 6.57
CA ASP A 95 -2.62 -29.78 6.25
C ASP A 95 -2.06 -28.43 5.75
N ILE A 96 -0.78 -28.18 6.03
CA ILE A 96 -0.03 -27.01 5.59
C ILE A 96 1.06 -27.48 4.63
N TYR A 97 1.00 -26.98 3.39
CA TYR A 97 1.99 -27.18 2.36
C TYR A 97 2.67 -25.85 2.02
N ILE A 98 3.99 -25.90 1.79
CA ILE A 98 4.74 -24.76 1.27
C ILE A 98 5.65 -25.28 0.16
N GLN A 99 5.63 -24.65 -1.01
CA GLN A 99 6.31 -25.13 -2.22
C GLN A 99 5.99 -26.60 -2.54
N SER A 100 4.71 -26.98 -2.41
CA SER A 100 4.21 -28.36 -2.59
C SER A 100 4.75 -29.41 -1.60
N GLU A 101 5.55 -29.02 -0.60
CA GLU A 101 6.03 -29.92 0.46
C GLU A 101 5.13 -29.84 1.69
N LEU A 102 4.78 -31.00 2.26
CA LEU A 102 3.96 -31.11 3.47
C LEU A 102 4.78 -30.65 4.69
N MET A 103 4.53 -29.43 5.13
CA MET A 103 5.22 -28.83 6.29
C MET A 103 4.59 -29.25 7.61
N ARG A 104 3.25 -29.40 7.64
CA ARG A 104 2.54 -29.86 8.83
C ARG A 104 1.26 -30.57 8.47
N LYS A 105 1.14 -31.82 8.92
CA LYS A 105 -0.05 -32.64 8.77
C LYS A 105 -1.00 -32.46 9.95
N ASP A 106 -2.31 -32.56 9.68
CA ASP A 106 -3.37 -32.59 10.70
C ASP A 106 -3.27 -31.41 11.69
N PHE A 107 -2.92 -30.22 11.20
CA PHE A 107 -2.78 -29.04 12.03
C PHE A 107 -4.13 -28.61 12.61
N ASN A 108 -4.20 -28.64 13.93
CA ASN A 108 -5.37 -28.24 14.69
C ASN A 108 -5.08 -26.97 15.49
N ILE A 109 -5.71 -25.86 15.09
CA ILE A 109 -5.49 -24.53 15.69
C ILE A 109 -5.77 -24.56 17.20
N LYS A 110 -6.90 -25.14 17.61
CA LYS A 110 -7.30 -25.22 19.03
C LYS A 110 -6.34 -26.03 19.88
N GLU A 111 -5.86 -27.15 19.34
CA GLU A 111 -4.94 -28.02 20.08
C GLU A 111 -3.57 -27.40 20.25
N VAL A 112 -3.16 -26.51 19.36
CA VAL A 112 -1.90 -25.75 19.52
C VAL A 112 -2.08 -24.54 20.43
N ALA A 113 -3.27 -23.91 20.41
CA ALA A 113 -3.57 -22.75 21.25
C ALA A 113 -3.75 -23.08 22.75
N ARG A 114 -3.73 -24.37 23.15
CA ARG A 114 -3.85 -24.93 24.53
C ARG A 114 -4.05 -23.86 25.63
N HIS A 115 -5.28 -23.35 25.78
CA HIS A 115 -5.76 -22.45 26.85
C HIS A 115 -5.59 -20.94 26.64
N SER A 116 -5.17 -20.50 25.47
CA SER A 116 -5.09 -19.08 25.14
C SER A 116 -6.13 -18.76 24.07
N ASN A 117 -6.93 -17.71 24.26
CA ASN A 117 -7.79 -17.11 23.21
C ASN A 117 -6.93 -16.39 22.15
N ASN A 118 -5.69 -16.86 21.97
CA ASN A 118 -4.64 -16.14 21.30
C ASN A 118 -4.24 -16.85 20.02
N VAL A 119 -3.66 -16.01 19.20
CA VAL A 119 -3.05 -16.28 17.92
C VAL A 119 -1.95 -17.31 18.06
N THR A 120 -2.03 -18.34 17.24
CA THR A 120 -0.96 -19.31 17.05
C THR A 120 -0.14 -18.93 15.83
N ILE A 121 1.17 -18.82 16.00
CA ILE A 121 2.12 -18.54 14.91
C ILE A 121 2.85 -19.83 14.56
N GLN A 122 2.93 -20.16 13.27
CA GLN A 122 3.71 -21.28 12.74
C GLN A 122 4.79 -20.75 11.80
N ASN A 123 6.05 -21.01 12.13
CA ASN A 123 7.20 -20.57 11.35
C ASN A 123 7.78 -21.75 10.58
N PHE A 124 7.95 -21.57 9.28
CA PHE A 124 8.56 -22.55 8.38
C PHE A 124 9.67 -21.88 7.58
N THR A 125 10.67 -22.67 7.18
CA THR A 125 11.67 -22.22 6.22
C THR A 125 11.31 -22.78 4.86
N ALA A 126 11.34 -21.95 3.83
CA ALA A 126 11.06 -22.37 2.46
C ALA A 126 12.08 -21.79 1.50
N SER A 127 12.48 -22.57 0.50
CA SER A 127 13.33 -22.12 -0.59
C SER A 127 12.48 -21.66 -1.77
N VAL A 128 12.69 -20.41 -2.19
CA VAL A 128 11.99 -19.81 -3.32
C VAL A 128 12.84 -20.00 -4.57
N HIS A 129 12.23 -20.64 -5.56
CA HIS A 129 12.75 -20.79 -6.91
C HIS A 129 11.82 -20.06 -7.88
N ASP A 130 12.32 -19.65 -9.04
CA ASP A 130 11.54 -19.01 -10.11
C ASP A 130 10.67 -17.82 -9.66
N HIS A 131 11.12 -17.09 -8.63
CA HIS A 131 10.45 -15.91 -8.09
C HIS A 131 9.03 -16.14 -7.55
N LEU A 132 8.65 -17.40 -7.31
CA LEU A 132 7.31 -17.80 -6.87
C LEU A 132 7.38 -18.54 -5.52
N LEU A 133 6.55 -18.12 -4.59
CA LEU A 133 6.28 -18.84 -3.34
C LEU A 133 4.84 -19.32 -3.34
N GLU A 134 4.63 -20.63 -3.29
CA GLU A 134 3.31 -21.24 -3.08
C GLU A 134 3.13 -21.68 -1.63
N ILE A 135 1.98 -21.33 -1.04
CA ILE A 135 1.52 -21.84 0.26
C ILE A 135 0.12 -22.39 0.05
N GLU A 136 -0.12 -23.63 0.45
CA GLU A 136 -1.42 -24.27 0.36
C GLU A 136 -1.85 -24.77 1.73
N LEU A 137 -3.06 -24.38 2.13
CA LEU A 137 -3.75 -24.97 3.27
C LEU A 137 -4.83 -25.89 2.70
N PHE A 138 -4.82 -27.15 3.08
CA PHE A 138 -5.67 -28.18 2.48
C PHE A 138 -6.43 -28.97 3.53
N TRP A 139 -7.74 -29.09 3.36
CA TRP A 139 -8.59 -29.88 4.22
C TRP A 139 -8.77 -31.29 3.65
N ALA A 140 -8.11 -32.26 4.30
CA ALA A 140 -8.17 -33.66 3.91
C ALA A 140 -9.39 -34.41 4.49
N GLY A 141 -10.52 -33.73 4.75
CA GLY A 141 -11.74 -34.38 5.25
C GLY A 141 -11.77 -34.64 6.76
N LYS A 142 -10.90 -34.00 7.55
CA LYS A 142 -10.80 -34.22 9.01
C LYS A 142 -11.32 -33.05 9.85
N GLY A 143 -11.65 -33.31 11.11
CA GLY A 143 -12.20 -32.31 12.02
C GLY A 143 -13.72 -32.32 12.02
N SER A 144 -14.33 -31.21 12.44
CA SER A 144 -15.77 -31.09 12.62
C SER A 144 -16.46 -30.65 11.34
N ILE A 145 -17.34 -31.51 10.84
CA ILE A 145 -18.07 -31.33 9.57
C ILE A 145 -19.57 -31.16 9.81
N LEU A 146 -20.09 -31.78 10.87
CA LEU A 146 -21.52 -31.84 11.22
C LEU A 146 -21.87 -31.04 12.48
N ASN A 147 -20.91 -30.30 13.03
CA ASN A 147 -21.15 -29.40 14.16
C ASN A 147 -21.47 -28.01 13.61
N PRO A 148 -22.64 -27.42 13.95
CA PRO A 148 -22.89 -26.02 13.68
C PRO A 148 -21.85 -25.14 14.39
N PRO A 149 -21.34 -24.09 13.72
CA PRO A 149 -21.57 -23.77 12.31
C PRO A 149 -20.77 -24.71 11.37
N TYR A 150 -21.38 -25.16 10.26
CA TYR A 150 -20.83 -26.17 9.31
C TYR A 150 -19.64 -25.68 8.44
N PHE A 151 -18.80 -24.82 9.01
CA PHE A 151 -17.64 -24.20 8.39
C PHE A 151 -16.39 -25.05 8.61
N HIS A 152 -16.29 -26.13 7.84
CA HIS A 152 -15.08 -26.95 7.75
C HIS A 152 -14.00 -26.25 6.91
N GLY A 153 -12.80 -26.83 6.82
CA GLY A 153 -11.75 -26.31 5.93
C GLY A 153 -10.66 -25.45 6.60
N PRO A 154 -9.64 -25.03 5.85
CA PRO A 154 -8.54 -24.22 6.39
C PRO A 154 -8.96 -22.77 6.69
N LEU A 155 -8.39 -22.22 7.75
CA LEU A 155 -8.56 -20.83 8.18
C LEU A 155 -7.19 -20.22 8.47
N ILE A 156 -6.96 -18.97 8.06
CA ILE A 156 -5.73 -18.24 8.34
C ILE A 156 -5.99 -16.73 8.50
N SER A 157 -5.37 -16.10 9.50
CA SER A 157 -5.51 -14.67 9.76
C SER A 157 -4.50 -13.85 8.95
N ALA A 158 -3.22 -14.21 8.99
CA ALA A 158 -2.17 -13.49 8.29
C ALA A 158 -1.01 -14.38 7.83
N ILE A 159 -0.24 -13.88 6.87
CA ILE A 159 0.98 -14.48 6.33
C ILE A 159 2.06 -13.41 6.31
N SER A 160 3.24 -13.73 6.84
CA SER A 160 4.44 -12.92 6.71
C SER A 160 5.55 -13.73 6.05
N VAL A 161 6.29 -13.10 5.14
CA VAL A 161 7.38 -13.74 4.38
C VAL A 161 8.61 -12.87 4.47
N THR A 162 9.64 -13.35 5.18
CA THR A 162 10.86 -12.58 5.46
C THR A 162 12.06 -13.27 4.80
N PRO A 163 12.87 -12.56 3.99
CA PRO A 163 14.07 -13.15 3.40
C PRO A 163 15.13 -13.42 4.48
N ASN A 164 15.79 -14.57 4.41
CA ASN A 164 16.88 -14.96 5.31
C ASN A 164 18.26 -14.51 4.79
N PHE A 165 18.29 -13.51 3.91
CA PHE A 165 19.50 -12.99 3.27
C PHE A 165 19.46 -11.47 3.21
N GLU A 166 20.64 -10.86 3.10
CA GLU A 166 20.76 -9.41 3.01
C GLU A 166 20.08 -8.89 1.74
N VAL A 167 19.00 -8.14 1.94
CA VAL A 167 18.39 -7.37 0.87
C VAL A 167 19.20 -6.09 0.72
N ASN A 168 20.25 -6.14 -0.10
CA ASN A 168 20.92 -4.93 -0.59
C ASN A 168 19.86 -4.09 -1.31
N ARG A 169 19.30 -3.11 -0.61
CA ARG A 169 18.48 -2.05 -1.19
C ARG A 169 19.45 -1.23 -2.03
N PRO A 170 19.24 -1.07 -3.35
CA PRO A 170 19.96 -0.03 -4.08
C PRO A 170 19.68 1.27 -3.34
N GLY A 171 20.73 1.83 -2.74
CA GLY A 171 20.61 2.99 -1.89
C GLY A 171 19.92 4.12 -2.64
N GLY A 172 19.17 4.95 -1.91
CA GLY A 172 18.73 6.23 -2.43
C GLY A 172 19.89 6.99 -3.05
N LEU A 173 19.58 7.99 -3.89
CA LEU A 173 20.58 8.83 -4.55
C LEU A 173 21.73 9.15 -3.60
N SER A 174 22.97 8.84 -4.01
CA SER A 174 24.14 9.11 -3.18
C SER A 174 24.11 10.56 -2.69
N LYS A 175 24.49 10.81 -1.43
CA LYS A 175 24.51 12.16 -0.85
C LYS A 175 25.21 13.18 -1.77
N LYS A 176 26.24 12.73 -2.51
CA LYS A 176 26.94 13.55 -3.52
C LYS A 176 26.06 13.94 -4.71
N VAL A 177 25.22 13.03 -5.20
CA VAL A 177 24.29 13.28 -6.31
C VAL A 177 23.18 14.24 -5.87
N ILE A 178 22.64 14.06 -4.66
CA ILE A 178 21.63 14.97 -4.10
C ILE A 178 22.21 16.39 -3.98
N VAL A 179 23.40 16.53 -3.41
CA VAL A 179 24.10 17.82 -3.30
C VAL A 179 24.36 18.44 -4.68
N GLY A 180 24.76 17.63 -5.67
CA GLY A 180 24.94 18.09 -7.05
C GLY A 180 23.64 18.61 -7.69
N ILE A 181 22.52 17.91 -7.50
CA ILE A 181 21.20 18.35 -8.01
C ILE A 181 20.79 19.67 -7.37
N VAL A 182 20.96 19.82 -6.04
CA VAL A 182 20.60 21.04 -5.33
C VAL A 182 21.45 22.23 -5.80
N LEU A 183 22.76 22.07 -5.88
CA LEU A 183 23.67 23.11 -6.38
C LEU A 183 23.36 23.49 -7.83
N GLY A 184 23.10 22.50 -8.68
CA GLY A 184 22.75 22.71 -10.08
C GLY A 184 21.44 23.47 -10.24
N ALA A 185 20.40 23.12 -9.47
CA ALA A 185 19.11 23.81 -9.49
C ALA A 185 19.23 25.27 -9.03
N VAL A 186 19.99 25.53 -7.96
CA VAL A 186 20.23 26.89 -7.46
C VAL A 186 20.98 27.73 -8.51
N LEU A 187 22.03 27.17 -9.12
CA LEU A 187 22.79 27.86 -10.16
C LEU A 187 21.91 28.16 -11.39
N ALA A 188 21.08 27.20 -11.81
CA ALA A 188 20.15 27.38 -12.92
C ALA A 188 19.14 28.50 -12.64
N LEU A 189 18.60 28.59 -11.42
CA LEU A 189 17.71 29.68 -11.00
C LEU A 189 18.40 31.04 -11.05
N ILE A 190 19.65 31.13 -10.59
CA ILE A 190 20.44 32.36 -10.63
C ILE A 190 20.69 32.81 -12.08
N LEU A 191 21.10 31.87 -12.94
CA LEU A 191 21.32 32.15 -14.36
C LEU A 191 20.03 32.55 -15.07
N PHE A 192 18.91 31.90 -14.73
CA PHE A 192 17.60 32.26 -15.25
C PHE A 192 17.18 33.68 -14.83
N MET A 193 17.37 34.05 -13.56
CA MET A 193 17.13 35.43 -13.10
C MET A 193 18.03 36.45 -13.80
N ALA A 194 19.32 36.13 -13.99
CA ALA A 194 20.25 37.01 -14.71
C ALA A 194 19.86 37.16 -16.19
N LEU A 195 19.38 36.10 -16.84
CA LEU A 195 18.86 36.14 -18.20
C LEU A 195 17.60 37.00 -18.29
N MET A 196 16.67 36.82 -17.36
CA MET A 196 15.45 37.63 -17.25
C MET A 196 15.76 39.12 -17.05
N TRP A 197 16.79 39.45 -16.28
CA TRP A 197 17.31 40.82 -16.14
C TRP A 197 17.94 41.33 -17.43
N ARG A 198 18.77 40.54 -18.12
CA ARG A 198 19.36 40.95 -19.41
C ARG A 198 18.33 41.16 -20.51
N LEU A 199 17.29 40.33 -20.55
CA LEU A 199 16.18 40.46 -21.50
C LEU A 199 15.22 41.61 -21.15
N GLY A 200 15.40 42.26 -19.99
CA GLY A 200 14.64 43.44 -19.61
C GLY A 200 13.20 43.15 -19.18
N TRP A 201 12.89 41.90 -18.81
CA TRP A 201 11.54 41.51 -18.35
C TRP A 201 11.26 41.89 -16.88
N ILE A 202 12.30 42.16 -16.08
CA ILE A 202 12.18 42.62 -14.68
C ILE A 202 12.79 44.02 -14.55
N GLY A 203 12.08 45.01 -15.08
CA GLY A 203 12.43 46.42 -14.92
C GLY A 203 11.27 47.30 -15.36
N ASP A 204 10.83 48.21 -14.48
CA ASP A 204 9.77 49.21 -14.66
C ASP A 204 10.06 50.15 -15.84
N ARG A 205 9.90 49.64 -17.07
CA ARG A 205 10.19 50.33 -18.34
C ARG A 205 8.97 51.13 -18.83
N GLU A 206 7.77 50.71 -18.45
CA GLU A 206 6.48 51.29 -18.88
C GLU A 206 6.32 52.77 -18.48
N LEU A 207 6.73 53.14 -17.25
CA LEU A 207 6.54 54.50 -16.72
C LEU A 207 7.61 55.52 -17.17
N ARG A 208 8.79 55.07 -17.60
CA ARG A 208 9.87 55.94 -18.06
C ARG A 208 9.81 56.26 -19.55
N VAL A 209 9.23 55.38 -20.37
CA VAL A 209 9.23 55.50 -21.83
C VAL A 209 7.97 56.21 -22.35
N THR A 210 6.85 56.13 -21.64
CA THR A 210 5.62 56.81 -22.07
C THR A 210 5.73 58.32 -21.83
N THR A 211 6.01 59.08 -22.90
CA THR A 211 6.02 60.54 -22.90
C THR A 211 4.70 61.08 -23.40
N VAL A 212 4.12 62.03 -22.67
CA VAL A 212 2.89 62.73 -23.04
C VAL A 212 3.28 64.17 -23.42
N ASN A 213 2.80 64.63 -24.57
CA ASN A 213 2.99 66.01 -25.02
C ASN A 213 1.84 66.88 -24.52
N LEU A 214 2.16 67.93 -23.76
CA LEU A 214 1.21 68.92 -23.26
C LEU A 214 1.69 70.32 -23.65
N ARG A 215 0.87 71.06 -24.39
CA ARG A 215 1.16 72.45 -24.83
C ARG A 215 2.58 72.62 -25.40
N GLY A 216 2.98 71.72 -26.29
CA GLY A 216 4.28 71.78 -26.98
C GLY A 216 5.50 71.38 -26.16
N LYS A 217 5.32 70.86 -24.94
CA LYS A 217 6.40 70.31 -24.10
C LYS A 217 6.13 68.83 -23.78
N SER A 218 7.19 68.02 -23.85
CA SER A 218 7.13 66.58 -23.57
C SER A 218 7.43 66.30 -22.09
N TYR A 219 6.52 65.60 -21.42
CA TYR A 219 6.69 65.17 -20.02
C TYR A 219 6.61 63.65 -19.92
N THR A 220 7.42 63.06 -19.04
CA THR A 220 7.34 61.61 -18.76
C THR A 220 6.11 61.29 -17.91
N LEU A 221 5.48 60.14 -18.12
CA LEU A 221 4.32 59.71 -17.33
C LEU A 221 4.63 59.68 -15.82
N LYS A 222 5.87 59.36 -15.44
CA LYS A 222 6.35 59.48 -14.06
C LYS A 222 6.28 60.91 -13.51
N GLN A 223 6.72 61.91 -14.28
CA GLN A 223 6.63 63.32 -13.88
C GLN A 223 5.17 63.77 -13.77
N VAL A 224 4.30 63.35 -14.70
CA VAL A 224 2.87 63.66 -14.67
C VAL A 224 2.22 63.03 -13.43
N LYS A 225 2.48 61.75 -13.14
CA LYS A 225 1.96 61.03 -11.96
C LYS A 225 2.37 61.68 -10.64
N VAL A 226 3.61 62.17 -10.55
CA VAL A 226 4.09 62.88 -9.35
C VAL A 226 3.42 64.25 -9.24
N ALA A 227 3.36 65.02 -10.34
CA ALA A 227 2.76 66.36 -10.35
C ALA A 227 1.26 66.33 -10.02
N THR A 228 0.53 65.31 -10.47
CA THR A 228 -0.90 65.14 -10.20
C THR A 228 -1.19 64.44 -8.86
N ARG A 229 -0.17 64.14 -8.05
CA ARG A 229 -0.28 63.32 -6.83
C ARG A 229 -1.11 62.06 -7.08
N ASN A 230 -0.64 61.24 -8.01
CA ASN A 230 -1.26 59.98 -8.39
C ASN A 230 -2.67 60.15 -8.99
N PHE A 231 -2.86 61.17 -9.83
CA PHE A 231 -4.13 61.50 -10.50
C PHE A 231 -5.28 61.77 -9.53
N SER A 232 -5.00 62.52 -8.46
CA SER A 232 -6.05 62.95 -7.53
C SER A 232 -7.10 63.80 -8.24
N PRO A 233 -8.41 63.55 -8.05
CA PRO A 233 -9.48 64.31 -8.72
C PRO A 233 -9.50 65.80 -8.34
N ARG A 234 -8.81 66.18 -7.26
CA ARG A 234 -8.61 67.58 -6.85
C ARG A 234 -7.66 68.35 -7.79
N ASN A 235 -6.83 67.66 -8.56
CA ASN A 235 -5.86 68.24 -9.51
C ASN A 235 -6.24 67.88 -10.95
N SER A 236 -7.54 67.89 -11.27
CA SER A 236 -8.04 67.65 -12.64
C SER A 236 -7.76 68.83 -13.54
N LEU A 237 -7.14 68.60 -14.70
CA LEU A 237 -7.02 69.61 -15.75
C LEU A 237 -8.33 69.66 -16.54
N VAL A 238 -9.15 70.68 -16.29
CA VAL A 238 -10.32 70.96 -17.13
C VAL A 238 -9.83 71.69 -18.37
N CYS A 239 -10.00 71.08 -19.54
CA CYS A 239 -9.76 71.76 -20.82
C CYS A 239 -11.02 72.56 -21.16
N HIS A 240 -10.86 73.87 -21.32
CA HIS A 240 -11.83 74.74 -21.98
C HIS A 240 -11.53 74.80 -23.48
#